data_AF-A0A250VQV2-F1
#
_entry.id   AF-A0A250VQV2-F1
#
_cell.length_a   1.000
_cell.length_b   1.000
_cell.length_c   1.000
_cell.angle_alpha   90.00
_cell.angle_beta   90.00
_cell.angle_gamma   90.00
#
_symmetry.space_group_name_H-M   'P 1'
#
loop_
_entity.id
_entity.type
_entity.pdbx_description
1 polymer ?
#
loop_
_entity_poly.entity_id
_entity_poly.type
_entity_poly.pdbx_seq_one_letter_code
_entity_poly.pdbx_strand_id
1 'polypeptide(L)'
;MRVAHLDLTDPESVTAAWEGPLHALVNNAGVMACPEKYTEQGWEWQFATNHLGHFALTTGLHGTSAAAGAARVVVVSSTGHQQSPVVFDDVNFAFRPYDPWLAYGQAKTAGVLFAVEATRRWARASSTAGLGWVSLPRSMRT
;
A
#
# COMPACT_ATOMS: atom_id res chain seq x y z
N MET A 1 -4.44 -20.83 -12.36
CA MET A 1 -3.53 -19.77 -11.89
C MET A 1 -3.29 -18.82 -13.06
N ARG A 2 -3.48 -17.52 -12.87
CA ARG A 2 -3.19 -16.48 -13.87
C ARG A 2 -1.99 -15.68 -13.38
N VAL A 3 -1.08 -15.35 -14.29
CA VAL A 3 0.01 -14.39 -14.05
C VAL A 3 -0.27 -13.19 -14.94
N ALA A 4 -0.13 -11.99 -14.39
CA ALA A 4 -0.27 -10.74 -15.11
C ALA A 4 0.88 -9.81 -14.70
N HIS A 5 1.32 -8.98 -15.64
CA HIS A 5 2.28 -7.93 -15.34
C HIS A 5 1.60 -6.84 -14.51
N LEU A 6 2.29 -6.36 -13.49
CA LEU A 6 1.86 -5.24 -12.65
C LEU A 6 3.11 -4.50 -12.18
N ASP A 7 3.28 -3.26 -12.62
CA ASP A 7 4.27 -2.33 -12.08
C ASP A 7 3.57 -1.32 -11.16
N LEU A 8 3.91 -1.34 -9.87
CA LEU A 8 3.33 -0.44 -8.86
C LEU A 8 3.83 1.01 -8.97
N THR A 9 4.86 1.25 -9.79
CA THR A 9 5.38 2.59 -10.06
C THR A 9 4.79 3.20 -11.33
N ASP A 10 4.03 2.42 -12.10
CA ASP A 10 3.31 2.87 -13.29
C ASP A 10 1.79 2.92 -13.03
N PRO A 11 1.18 4.13 -12.97
CA PRO A 11 -0.26 4.27 -12.79
C PRO A 11 -1.11 3.55 -13.84
N GLU A 12 -0.64 3.48 -15.10
CA GLU A 12 -1.39 2.81 -16.17
C GLU A 12 -1.46 1.31 -15.90
N SER A 13 -0.31 0.69 -15.60
CA SER A 13 -0.24 -0.72 -15.21
C SER A 13 -1.13 -1.07 -14.01
N VAL A 14 -1.29 -0.16 -13.04
CA VAL A 14 -2.12 -0.37 -11.85
C VAL A 14 -3.61 -0.42 -12.16
N THR A 15 -4.09 0.47 -13.04
CA THR A 15 -5.53 0.59 -13.33
C THR A 15 -6.09 -0.57 -14.15
N ALA A 16 -5.26 -1.24 -14.96
CA ALA A 16 -5.65 -2.36 -15.80
C ALA A 16 -5.51 -3.74 -15.12
N ALA A 17 -5.19 -3.79 -13.82
CA ALA A 17 -4.69 -5.01 -13.18
C ALA A 17 -5.72 -6.15 -13.05
N TRP A 18 -7.01 -5.83 -12.91
CA TRP A 18 -8.04 -6.85 -12.66
C TRP A 18 -9.44 -6.43 -13.09
N GLU A 19 -10.17 -7.37 -13.70
CA GLU A 19 -11.59 -7.25 -14.01
C GLU A 19 -12.34 -8.47 -13.45
N GLY A 20 -13.48 -8.23 -12.80
CA GLY A 20 -14.34 -9.26 -12.21
C GLY A 20 -14.33 -9.29 -10.67
N PRO A 21 -15.06 -10.23 -10.05
CA PRO A 21 -15.20 -10.31 -8.60
C PRO A 21 -13.86 -10.48 -7.88
N LEU A 22 -13.61 -9.65 -6.86
CA LEU A 22 -12.39 -9.68 -6.06
C LEU A 22 -12.72 -9.97 -4.60
N HIS A 23 -12.41 -11.18 -4.12
CA HIS A 23 -12.68 -11.59 -2.74
C HIS A 23 -11.54 -11.23 -1.77
N ALA A 24 -10.32 -11.11 -2.28
CA ALA A 24 -9.17 -10.75 -1.47
C ALA A 24 -8.11 -10.03 -2.31
N LEU A 25 -7.51 -8.99 -1.74
CA LEU A 25 -6.34 -8.30 -2.24
C LEU A 25 -5.27 -8.29 -1.17
N VAL A 26 -4.04 -8.71 -1.51
CA VAL A 26 -2.90 -8.68 -0.61
C VAL A 26 -1.84 -7.74 -1.17
N ASN A 27 -1.74 -6.55 -0.57
CA ASN A 27 -0.70 -5.56 -0.88
C ASN A 27 0.61 -6.00 -0.23
N ASN A 28 1.28 -6.97 -0.85
CA ASN A 28 2.49 -7.60 -0.35
C ASN A 28 3.77 -7.02 -0.96
N ALA A 29 3.73 -6.65 -2.24
CA ALA A 29 4.93 -6.27 -2.97
C ALA A 29 5.63 -5.08 -2.31
N GLY A 30 6.96 -5.08 -2.33
CA GLY A 30 7.70 -3.93 -1.85
C GLY A 30 9.19 -4.05 -2.01
N VAL A 31 9.82 -2.88 -2.02
CA VAL A 31 11.27 -2.68 -2.03
C VAL A 31 11.71 -2.15 -0.67
N MET A 32 12.96 -2.39 -0.30
CA MET A 32 13.44 -2.13 1.07
C MET A 32 14.85 -1.58 1.07
N ALA A 33 15.04 -0.47 1.79
CA ALA A 33 16.34 0.15 2.05
C ALA A 33 17.16 0.35 0.76
N CYS A 34 16.49 0.78 -0.31
CA CYS A 34 17.11 0.96 -1.61
C CYS A 34 17.86 2.29 -1.70
N PRO A 35 18.89 2.39 -2.56
CA PRO A 35 19.51 3.68 -2.88
C PRO A 35 18.48 4.71 -3.35
N GLU A 36 18.84 5.99 -3.22
CA GLU A 36 18.00 7.11 -3.64
C GLU A 36 17.61 6.97 -5.11
N LYS A 37 16.30 6.88 -5.37
CA LYS A 37 15.72 6.73 -6.70
C LYS A 37 14.34 7.36 -6.72
N TYR A 38 13.96 7.86 -7.89
CA TYR A 38 12.65 8.45 -8.15
C TYR A 38 11.96 7.78 -9.33
N THR A 39 10.63 7.75 -9.32
CA THR A 39 9.84 7.40 -10.51
C THR A 39 9.91 8.54 -11.53
N GLU A 40 9.45 8.29 -12.75
CA GLU A 40 9.39 9.32 -13.81
C GLU A 40 8.54 10.53 -13.40
N GLN A 41 7.55 10.33 -12.53
CA GLN A 41 6.68 11.38 -12.00
C GLN A 41 7.30 12.12 -10.79
N GLY A 42 8.52 11.77 -10.38
CA GLY A 42 9.24 12.44 -9.29
C GLY A 42 8.91 11.93 -7.89
N TRP A 43 8.27 10.78 -7.74
CA TRP A 43 8.02 10.18 -6.43
C TRP A 43 9.22 9.38 -5.94
N GLU A 44 9.56 9.51 -4.66
CA GLU A 44 10.57 8.64 -4.03
C GLU A 44 10.15 7.17 -4.20
N TRP A 45 11.08 6.35 -4.67
CA TRP A 45 10.78 5.05 -5.24
C TRP A 45 10.19 4.05 -4.24
N GLN A 46 10.67 4.03 -2.99
CA GLN A 46 10.12 3.15 -1.95
C GLN A 46 8.71 3.59 -1.55
N PHE A 47 8.44 4.88 -1.43
CA PHE A 47 7.10 5.40 -1.15
C PHE A 47 6.15 5.15 -2.31
N ALA A 48 6.60 5.37 -3.55
CA ALA A 48 5.83 5.09 -4.76
C ALA A 48 5.42 3.62 -4.83
N THR A 49 6.39 2.71 -4.72
CA THR A 49 6.17 1.26 -4.85
C THR A 49 5.36 0.71 -3.68
N ASN A 50 5.79 0.99 -2.45
CA ASN A 50 5.26 0.30 -1.28
C ASN A 50 3.92 0.88 -0.81
N HIS A 51 3.62 2.14 -1.18
CA HIS A 51 2.41 2.83 -0.74
C HIS A 51 1.56 3.38 -1.89
N LEU A 52 2.06 4.28 -2.74
CA LEU A 52 1.22 4.96 -3.74
C LEU A 52 0.60 3.98 -4.75
N GLY A 53 1.40 3.06 -5.29
CA GLY A 53 0.91 2.03 -6.21
C GLY A 53 -0.14 1.12 -5.56
N HIS A 54 0.11 0.67 -4.34
CA HIS A 54 -0.87 -0.12 -3.58
C HIS A 54 -2.14 0.65 -3.25
N PHE A 55 -2.02 1.93 -2.90
CA PHE A 55 -3.16 2.82 -2.64
C PHE A 55 -4.02 2.95 -3.91
N ALA A 56 -3.39 3.24 -5.05
CA ALA A 56 -4.06 3.36 -6.34
C ALA A 56 -4.75 2.04 -6.74
N LEU A 57 -4.04 0.91 -6.60
CA LEU A 57 -4.59 -0.42 -6.91
C LEU A 57 -5.82 -0.73 -6.06
N THR A 58 -5.69 -0.55 -4.74
CA THR A 58 -6.77 -0.91 -3.80
C THR A 58 -7.99 -0.01 -3.99
N THR A 59 -7.79 1.29 -4.19
CA THR A 59 -8.90 2.23 -4.37
C THR A 59 -9.58 2.05 -5.72
N GLY A 60 -8.83 1.79 -6.79
CA GLY A 60 -9.37 1.46 -8.12
C GLY A 60 -10.18 0.15 -8.12
N LEU A 61 -9.74 -0.86 -7.37
CA LEU A 61 -10.43 -2.15 -7.22
C LEU A 61 -11.50 -2.17 -6.12
N HIS A 62 -11.77 -1.04 -5.47
CA HIS A 62 -12.75 -1.00 -4.38
C HIS A 62 -14.17 -1.33 -4.87
N GLY A 63 -14.55 -0.85 -6.07
CA GLY A 63 -15.87 -1.14 -6.64
C GLY A 63 -16.09 -2.62 -6.98
N THR A 64 -15.07 -3.28 -7.54
CA THR A 64 -15.12 -4.72 -7.86
C THR A 64 -15.09 -5.59 -6.59
N SER A 65 -14.44 -5.10 -5.53
CA SER A 65 -14.44 -5.70 -4.19
C SER A 65 -15.82 -5.62 -3.52
N ALA A 66 -16.51 -4.48 -3.63
CA ALA A 66 -17.86 -4.31 -3.07
C ALA A 66 -18.87 -5.27 -3.71
N ALA A 67 -18.75 -5.51 -5.03
CA ALA A 67 -19.61 -6.45 -5.76
C ALA A 67 -19.47 -7.91 -5.28
N ALA A 68 -18.33 -8.27 -4.66
CA ALA A 68 -18.09 -9.61 -4.13
C ALA A 68 -18.67 -9.84 -2.71
N GLY A 69 -19.24 -8.80 -2.08
CA GLY A 69 -19.99 -8.88 -0.81
C GLY A 69 -19.17 -9.05 0.47
N ALA A 70 -18.01 -9.72 0.43
CA ALA A 70 -17.15 -9.96 1.59
C ALA A 70 -15.64 -9.84 1.27
N ALA A 71 -15.28 -8.87 0.43
CA ALA A 71 -13.90 -8.66 0.04
C ALA A 71 -13.00 -8.28 1.23
N ARG A 72 -11.73 -8.72 1.20
CA ARG A 72 -10.72 -8.37 2.22
C ARG A 72 -9.52 -7.73 1.57
N VAL A 73 -9.02 -6.65 2.19
CA VAL A 73 -7.75 -6.04 1.81
C VAL A 73 -6.75 -6.26 2.94
N VAL A 74 -5.62 -6.88 2.62
CA VAL A 74 -4.51 -7.08 3.55
C VAL A 74 -3.34 -6.21 3.11
N VAL A 75 -2.84 -5.37 4.02
CA VAL A 75 -1.68 -4.52 3.77
C VAL A 75 -0.50 -5.05 4.56
N VAL A 76 0.54 -5.51 3.85
CA VAL A 76 1.74 -6.05 4.49
C VAL A 76 2.68 -4.91 4.87
N SER A 77 2.73 -4.63 6.17
CA SER A 77 3.71 -3.71 6.75
C SER A 77 4.96 -4.45 7.27
N SER A 78 5.81 -3.75 8.02
CA SER A 78 7.04 -4.26 8.62
C SER A 78 7.28 -3.55 9.95
N THR A 79 8.06 -4.14 10.86
CA THR A 79 8.58 -3.42 12.04
C THR A 79 9.33 -2.14 11.66
N GLY A 80 9.82 -2.02 10.42
CA GLY A 80 10.39 -0.80 9.86
C GLY A 80 9.48 0.44 9.95
N HIS A 81 8.16 0.30 10.04
CA HIS A 81 7.26 1.46 10.24
C HIS A 81 7.54 2.21 11.55
N GLN A 82 8.20 1.57 12.52
CA GLN A 82 8.61 2.23 13.76
C GLN A 82 9.80 3.19 13.57
N GLN A 83 10.48 3.14 12.42
CA GLN A 83 11.66 3.97 12.15
C GLN A 83 11.30 5.39 11.69
N SER A 84 10.14 5.60 11.08
CA SER A 84 9.77 6.92 10.57
C SER A 84 8.26 7.12 10.49
N PRO A 85 7.73 8.28 10.92
CA PRO A 85 6.38 8.69 10.56
C PRO A 85 6.31 9.01 9.05
N VAL A 86 5.11 9.24 8.52
CA VAL A 86 5.01 9.89 7.21
C VAL A 86 5.35 11.37 7.37
N VAL A 87 6.37 11.84 6.65
CA VAL A 87 6.74 13.26 6.63
C VAL A 87 6.01 13.90 5.45
N PHE A 88 4.76 14.28 5.65
CA PHE A 88 3.88 14.75 4.58
C PHE A 88 4.41 15.97 3.83
N ASP A 89 5.10 16.87 4.53
CA ASP A 89 5.69 18.07 3.92
C ASP A 89 6.90 17.75 3.01
N ASP A 90 7.47 16.53 3.12
CA ASP A 90 8.66 16.13 2.38
C ASP A 90 8.76 14.62 2.14
N VAL A 91 7.71 14.05 1.56
CA VAL A 91 7.66 12.61 1.27
C VAL A 91 8.82 12.20 0.34
N ASN A 92 9.24 13.10 -0.54
CA ASN A 92 10.22 12.85 -1.59
C ASN A 92 11.69 13.16 -1.20
N PHE A 93 11.96 13.54 0.06
CA PHE A 93 13.30 13.98 0.48
C PHE A 93 13.87 15.14 -0.37
N ALA A 94 13.01 16.07 -0.78
CA ALA A 94 13.40 17.20 -1.62
C ALA A 94 14.30 18.20 -0.88
N PHE A 95 14.20 18.27 0.45
CA PHE A 95 14.97 19.21 1.27
C PHE A 95 15.53 18.59 2.56
N ARG A 96 15.46 17.27 2.70
CA ARG A 96 16.13 16.49 3.76
C ARG A 96 17.07 15.49 3.12
N PRO A 97 18.22 15.16 3.75
CA PRO A 97 19.09 14.10 3.26
C PRO A 97 18.33 12.78 3.13
N TYR A 98 18.49 12.09 2.00
CA TYR A 98 17.91 10.78 1.81
C TYR A 98 18.50 9.77 2.80
N ASP A 99 17.63 9.04 3.48
CA ASP A 99 17.99 7.89 4.31
C ASP A 99 17.15 6.68 3.86
N PRO A 100 17.77 5.59 3.36
CA PRO A 100 17.05 4.43 2.84
C PRO A 100 16.09 3.78 3.83
N TRP A 101 16.42 3.79 5.12
CA TRP A 101 15.63 3.17 6.18
C TRP A 101 14.48 4.07 6.62
N LEU A 102 14.69 5.39 6.68
CA LEU A 102 13.61 6.34 6.91
C LEU A 102 12.62 6.33 5.74
N ALA A 103 13.10 6.27 4.49
CA ALA A 103 12.27 6.16 3.29
C ALA A 103 11.39 4.90 3.33
N TYR A 104 12.01 3.75 3.63
CA TYR A 104 11.28 2.49 3.83
C TYR A 104 10.27 2.59 4.98
N GLY A 105 10.69 3.15 6.12
CA GLY A 105 9.89 3.28 7.33
C GLY A 105 8.63 4.11 7.09
N GLN A 106 8.77 5.29 6.47
CA GLN A 106 7.61 6.15 6.19
C GLN A 106 6.62 5.48 5.23
N ALA A 107 7.12 4.75 4.22
CA ALA A 107 6.25 4.04 3.28
C ALA A 107 5.46 2.92 3.99
N LYS A 108 6.10 2.21 4.93
CA LYS A 108 5.44 1.19 5.74
C LYS A 108 4.48 1.78 6.77
N THR A 109 4.77 2.96 7.33
CA THR A 109 3.83 3.72 8.17
C THR A 109 2.61 4.17 7.37
N ALA A 110 2.81 4.68 6.15
CA ALA A 110 1.72 5.07 5.26
C ALA A 110 0.79 3.88 4.94
N GLY A 111 1.35 2.68 4.74
CA GLY A 111 0.57 1.45 4.61
C GLY A 111 -0.30 1.13 5.83
N VAL A 112 0.21 1.31 7.05
CA VAL A 112 -0.58 1.12 8.29
C VAL A 112 -1.72 2.14 8.38
N LEU A 113 -1.41 3.43 8.16
CA LEU A 113 -2.40 4.50 8.20
C LEU A 113 -3.50 4.30 7.16
N PHE A 114 -3.12 3.88 5.95
CA PHE A 114 -4.08 3.52 4.91
C PHE A 114 -5.01 2.41 5.35
N ALA A 115 -4.47 1.34 5.94
CA ALA A 115 -5.29 0.20 6.35
C ALA A 115 -6.32 0.57 7.44
N VAL A 116 -5.91 1.42 8.40
CA VAL A 116 -6.81 1.98 9.43
C VAL A 116 -7.89 2.84 8.80
N GLU A 117 -7.52 3.77 7.93
CA GLU A 117 -8.46 4.73 7.33
C GLU A 117 -9.41 4.05 6.34
N ALA A 118 -8.91 3.12 5.53
CA ALA A 118 -9.71 2.30 4.62
C ALA A 118 -10.77 1.51 5.40
N THR A 119 -10.39 0.88 6.51
CA THR A 119 -11.34 0.20 7.41
C THR A 119 -12.42 1.17 7.90
N ARG A 120 -12.02 2.35 8.38
CA ARG A 120 -12.96 3.36 8.91
C ARG A 120 -13.91 3.89 7.83
N ARG A 121 -13.42 4.18 6.63
CA ARG A 121 -14.22 4.74 5.52
C ARG A 121 -15.16 3.71 4.94
N TRP A 122 -14.68 2.50 4.69
CA TRP A 122 -15.47 1.48 3.99
C TRP A 122 -16.46 0.79 4.92
N ALA A 123 -16.18 0.66 6.22
CA ALA A 123 -17.19 0.22 7.19
C ALA A 123 -18.40 1.16 7.28
N ARG A 124 -18.24 2.45 6.97
CA ARG A 124 -19.36 3.41 6.89
C ARG A 124 -20.15 3.30 5.59
N ALA A 125 -19.54 2.80 4.52
CA ALA A 125 -20.16 2.63 3.22
C ALA A 125 -20.94 1.30 3.12
N SER A 126 -20.53 0.28 3.88
CA SER A 126 -21.21 -1.01 3.94
C SER A 126 -22.10 -1.12 5.18
N SER A 127 -23.41 -0.85 5.00
CA SER A 127 -24.47 -1.26 5.95
C SER A 127 -24.62 -2.79 6.06
N THR A 128 -23.71 -3.57 5.49
CA THR A 128 -23.75 -5.03 5.44
C THR A 128 -22.32 -5.58 5.33
N ALA A 129 -21.91 -6.40 6.30
CA ALA A 129 -20.74 -7.27 6.32
C ALA A 129 -19.33 -6.62 6.44
N GLY A 130 -18.58 -7.09 7.45
CA GLY A 130 -17.31 -6.54 7.89
C GLY A 130 -16.11 -6.82 6.99
N LEU A 131 -15.42 -5.75 6.64
CA LEU A 131 -14.01 -5.75 6.23
C LEU A 131 -13.14 -6.07 7.46
N GLY A 132 -12.87 -7.35 7.68
CA GLY A 132 -12.12 -7.85 8.83
C GLY A 132 -10.67 -8.20 8.52
N TRP A 133 -9.77 -7.58 9.29
CA TRP A 133 -8.39 -7.94 9.64
C TRP A 133 -7.25 -7.44 8.73
N VAL A 134 -6.75 -6.24 9.10
CA VAL A 134 -5.38 -5.79 8.84
C VAL A 134 -4.47 -6.50 9.86
N SER A 135 -3.63 -7.44 9.41
CA SER A 135 -2.63 -8.07 10.27
C SER A 135 -1.25 -7.47 9.99
N LEU A 136 -0.65 -6.84 11.01
CA LEU A 136 0.77 -6.53 11.02
C LEU A 136 1.53 -7.83 11.36
N PRO A 137 2.54 -8.25 10.59
CA PRO A 137 3.36 -9.39 10.98
C PRO A 137 4.03 -9.08 12.33
N ARG A 138 3.67 -9.83 13.37
CA ARG A 138 4.46 -9.91 14.61
C ARG A 138 5.82 -10.47 14.23
N SER A 139 6.90 -9.80 14.61
CA SER A 139 8.24 -10.32 14.38
C SER A 139 8.38 -11.70 15.01
N MET A 140 8.84 -12.68 14.23
CA MET A 140 9.38 -13.91 14.78
C MET A 140 10.68 -13.52 15.49
N ARG A 141 10.62 -13.39 16.82
CA ARG A 141 11.81 -13.56 17.65
C ARG A 141 12.02 -15.07 17.77
N THR A 142 13.08 -15.57 17.15
CA THR A 142 13.73 -16.83 17.53
C THR A 142 14.50 -16.63 18.83
#